data_AF-A0A936D8Y5-F1
#
_entry.id   AF-A0A936D8Y5-F1
#
_cell.length_a   1.000
_cell.length_b   1.000
_cell.length_c   1.000
_cell.angle_alpha   90.00
_cell.angle_beta   90.00
_cell.angle_gamma   90.00
#
_symmetry.space_group_name_H-M   'P 1'
#
loop_
_entity.id
_entity.type
_entity.pdbx_description
1 polymer ?
#
loop_
_entity_poly.entity_id
_entity_poly.type
_entity_poly.pdbx_seq_one_letter_code
_entity_poly.pdbx_strand_id
1 'polypeptide(L)'
;MTQAVGPILRAVLGVASSLSLACDPATPTVPPTSSSATNIAPQAAGVQATSASPCAGKRASPLLLQVDATQQSSIAQAMSRDLAVVAFDCTSITVLESCRLEGRYRFVAGRRDEIQRRVSSAEDAAASLWGAATPPLTLEPGETLELRAIAIGQQRADVAGASAKLLAGDCAKATHFIRSARIGAYELTGRVGTTKHESKSGDLTTCPGDGVRTRLPPPQCSGPLQLELVPIGP
;
A
#
# COMPACT_ATOMS: atom_id res chain seq x y z
N MET A 1 22.73 -36.38 45.50
CA MET A 1 22.50 -36.40 46.96
C MET A 1 22.19 -34.95 47.34
N THR A 2 21.01 -34.50 47.74
CA THR A 2 19.92 -35.12 48.51
C THR A 2 18.63 -34.32 48.26
N GLN A 3 17.51 -35.01 48.28
CA GLN A 3 16.14 -34.52 48.10
C GLN A 3 15.66 -33.63 49.27
N ALA A 4 14.63 -32.80 49.02
CA ALA A 4 13.58 -32.56 50.01
C ALA A 4 12.23 -32.32 49.30
N VAL A 5 11.32 -33.27 49.53
CA VAL A 5 9.91 -33.30 49.12
C VAL A 5 9.07 -32.73 50.28
N GLY A 6 8.03 -31.95 49.96
CA GLY A 6 7.04 -31.49 50.93
C GLY A 6 5.65 -31.39 50.27
N PRO A 7 4.65 -32.20 50.68
CA PRO A 7 3.30 -32.23 50.09
C PRO A 7 2.29 -31.41 50.91
N ILE A 8 0.99 -31.61 50.61
CA ILE A 8 -0.21 -31.25 51.41
C ILE A 8 -0.86 -29.93 50.89
N LEU A 9 -2.15 -29.81 50.54
CA LEU A 9 -3.37 -30.52 50.91
C LEU A 9 -4.43 -30.30 49.81
N ARG A 10 -5.25 -31.32 49.52
CA ARG A 10 -6.52 -31.18 48.80
C ARG A 10 -7.57 -30.55 49.73
N ALA A 11 -8.32 -29.57 49.25
CA ALA A 11 -9.65 -29.25 49.77
C ALA A 11 -10.62 -29.03 48.61
N VAL A 12 -11.57 -29.95 48.51
CA VAL A 12 -12.78 -29.88 47.70
C VAL A 12 -13.81 -29.11 48.51
N LEU A 13 -14.43 -28.06 47.95
CA LEU A 13 -15.80 -27.70 48.27
C LEU A 13 -16.41 -26.95 47.09
N GLY A 14 -17.44 -27.56 46.52
CA GLY A 14 -18.33 -26.93 45.56
C GLY A 14 -19.27 -25.97 46.25
N VAL A 15 -19.62 -24.89 45.55
CA VAL A 15 -20.84 -24.14 45.77
C VAL A 15 -21.46 -23.91 44.40
N ALA A 16 -22.59 -24.59 44.18
CA ALA A 16 -23.53 -24.27 43.14
C ALA A 16 -24.35 -23.06 43.62
N SER A 17 -24.28 -21.94 42.88
CA SER A 17 -25.20 -20.82 43.05
C SER A 17 -25.67 -20.37 41.68
N SER A 18 -26.87 -20.81 41.35
CA SER A 18 -27.70 -20.31 40.27
C SER A 18 -28.25 -18.95 40.67
N LEU A 19 -27.88 -17.89 39.96
CA LEU A 19 -28.66 -16.65 39.94
C LEU A 19 -29.02 -16.31 38.49
N SER A 20 -30.29 -16.51 38.18
CA SER A 20 -30.95 -15.86 37.05
C SER A 20 -31.45 -14.50 37.53
N LEU A 21 -30.90 -13.42 36.98
CA LEU A 21 -31.57 -12.12 36.89
C LEU A 21 -31.53 -11.63 35.44
N ALA A 22 -32.70 -11.25 34.97
CA ALA A 22 -33.01 -10.72 33.66
C ALA A 22 -32.71 -9.22 33.54
N CYS A 23 -32.63 -8.74 32.29
CA CYS A 23 -32.84 -7.35 31.80
C CYS A 23 -31.87 -6.26 32.33
N ASP A 24 -31.28 -5.35 31.54
CA ASP A 24 -31.53 -4.84 30.18
C ASP A 24 -30.21 -4.19 29.65
N PRO A 25 -30.09 -3.88 28.34
CA PRO A 25 -28.87 -3.46 27.69
C PRO A 25 -28.63 -1.95 27.79
N ALA A 26 -27.50 -1.55 28.35
CA ALA A 26 -26.98 -0.20 28.22
C ALA A 26 -25.96 -0.17 27.07
N THR A 27 -26.47 0.02 25.85
CA THR A 27 -25.65 0.40 24.69
C THR A 27 -25.10 1.81 24.90
N PRO A 28 -23.77 2.04 24.88
CA PRO A 28 -23.25 3.38 24.73
C PRO A 28 -23.56 3.86 23.31
N THR A 29 -24.37 4.92 23.21
CA THR A 29 -24.61 5.69 22.00
C THR A 29 -23.29 6.30 21.53
N VAL A 30 -22.61 5.61 20.61
CA VAL A 30 -21.51 6.18 19.83
C VAL A 30 -22.14 7.14 18.82
N PRO A 31 -21.72 8.42 18.76
CA PRO A 31 -22.19 9.33 17.72
C PRO A 31 -21.78 8.77 16.35
N PRO A 32 -22.62 8.85 15.31
CA PRO A 32 -22.18 8.51 13.97
C PRO A 32 -21.12 9.53 13.54
N THR A 33 -19.85 9.15 13.61
CA THR A 33 -18.82 9.80 12.81
C THR A 33 -19.16 9.47 11.37
N SER A 34 -19.86 10.39 10.72
CA SER A 34 -20.03 10.44 9.28
C SER A 34 -18.63 10.61 8.65
N SER A 35 -17.91 9.50 8.49
CA SER A 35 -16.79 9.42 7.57
C SER A 35 -17.36 9.48 6.16
N SER A 36 -17.63 10.71 5.71
CA SER A 36 -17.78 11.02 4.29
C SER A 36 -16.41 10.86 3.63
N ALA A 37 -15.96 9.61 3.48
CA ALA A 37 -14.97 9.27 2.48
C ALA A 37 -15.69 9.31 1.13
N THR A 38 -15.82 10.52 0.58
CA THR A 38 -16.15 10.67 -0.83
C THR A 38 -14.94 10.16 -1.59
N ASN A 39 -14.98 8.88 -1.97
CA ASN A 39 -14.13 8.34 -3.01
C ASN A 39 -14.18 9.32 -4.18
N ILE A 40 -13.01 9.80 -4.61
CA ILE A 40 -12.87 10.37 -5.95
C ILE A 40 -13.12 9.20 -6.90
N ALA A 41 -14.39 8.95 -7.20
CA ALA A 41 -14.77 8.04 -8.24
C ALA A 41 -14.22 8.63 -9.55
N PRO A 42 -13.39 7.92 -10.32
CA PRO A 42 -13.21 8.29 -11.71
C PRO A 42 -14.60 8.24 -12.36
N GLN A 43 -15.01 9.33 -12.99
CA GLN A 43 -16.22 9.32 -13.81
C GLN A 43 -16.02 8.24 -14.87
N ALA A 44 -16.78 7.14 -14.73
CA ALA A 44 -16.85 6.09 -15.72
C ALA A 44 -17.58 6.65 -16.95
N ALA A 45 -16.84 7.30 -17.84
CA ALA A 45 -17.24 7.36 -19.23
C ALA A 45 -17.18 5.92 -19.75
N GLY A 46 -18.34 5.36 -20.13
CA GLY A 46 -18.41 4.04 -20.73
C GLY A 46 -17.54 3.99 -21.97
N VAL A 47 -16.44 3.23 -21.90
CA VAL A 47 -15.63 2.89 -23.06
C VAL A 47 -15.64 1.38 -23.21
N GLN A 48 -16.12 0.96 -24.38
CA GLN A 48 -16.19 -0.41 -24.84
C GLN A 48 -14.82 -1.10 -24.73
N ALA A 49 -14.84 -2.33 -24.21
CA ALA A 49 -13.69 -3.22 -24.22
C ALA A 49 -13.37 -3.64 -25.66
N THR A 50 -12.28 -3.12 -26.24
CA THR A 50 -11.34 -3.79 -27.18
C THR A 50 -10.33 -2.80 -27.75
N SER A 51 -9.60 -2.09 -26.89
CA SER A 51 -8.33 -1.48 -27.28
C SER A 51 -7.30 -1.89 -26.24
N ALA A 52 -6.29 -2.65 -26.66
CA ALA A 52 -5.13 -2.92 -25.81
C ALA A 52 -4.62 -1.57 -25.26
N SER A 53 -4.49 -1.47 -23.94
CA SER A 53 -4.00 -0.25 -23.30
C SER A 53 -2.67 0.17 -23.94
N PRO A 54 -2.40 1.47 -24.15
CA PRO A 54 -1.13 1.93 -24.72
C PRO A 54 0.11 1.59 -23.86
N CYS A 55 -0.10 1.15 -22.62
CA CYS A 55 0.92 0.63 -21.71
C CYS A 55 1.06 -0.89 -21.72
N ALA A 56 0.20 -1.62 -22.46
CA ALA A 56 0.32 -3.06 -22.59
C ALA A 56 1.70 -3.44 -23.15
N GLY A 57 2.35 -4.41 -22.51
CA GLY A 57 3.67 -4.89 -22.92
C GLY A 57 4.84 -3.93 -22.60
N LYS A 58 4.62 -2.82 -21.88
CA LYS A 58 5.66 -1.87 -21.49
C LYS A 58 5.88 -1.88 -19.99
N ARG A 59 7.09 -1.52 -19.54
CA ARG A 59 7.31 -1.24 -18.11
C ARG A 59 6.63 0.07 -17.72
N ALA A 60 6.17 0.15 -16.49
CA ALA A 60 5.58 1.37 -15.94
C ALA A 60 6.06 1.57 -14.50
N SER A 61 6.16 2.83 -14.04
CA SER A 61 6.63 3.13 -12.68
C SER A 61 5.74 4.13 -11.95
N PRO A 62 4.46 3.78 -11.71
CA PRO A 62 3.48 4.69 -11.12
C PRO A 62 3.82 5.04 -9.67
N LEU A 63 3.52 6.28 -9.29
CA LEU A 63 3.62 6.73 -7.91
C LEU A 63 2.37 6.32 -7.14
N LEU A 64 2.54 5.77 -5.94
CA LEU A 64 1.41 5.38 -5.11
C LEU A 64 0.77 6.55 -4.35
N LEU A 65 1.33 7.74 -4.47
CA LEU A 65 0.72 8.99 -4.01
C LEU A 65 -0.62 9.29 -4.67
N GLN A 66 -0.90 8.67 -5.82
CA GLN A 66 -2.11 8.90 -6.62
C GLN A 66 -3.22 7.88 -6.35
N VAL A 67 -2.95 6.81 -5.59
CA VAL A 67 -3.95 5.80 -5.23
C VAL A 67 -4.51 6.07 -3.83
N ASP A 68 -5.77 5.75 -3.61
CA ASP A 68 -6.39 5.91 -2.30
C ASP A 68 -5.81 4.95 -1.24
N ALA A 69 -6.08 5.22 0.04
CA ALA A 69 -5.53 4.45 1.15
C ALA A 69 -5.96 2.97 1.14
N THR A 70 -7.16 2.66 0.67
CA THR A 70 -7.66 1.29 0.56
C THR A 70 -6.86 0.53 -0.49
N GLN A 71 -6.65 1.13 -1.66
CA GLN A 71 -5.86 0.56 -2.73
C GLN A 71 -4.39 0.38 -2.34
N GLN A 72 -3.79 1.35 -1.62
CA GLN A 72 -2.44 1.20 -1.05
C GLN A 72 -2.37 -0.01 -0.10
N SER A 73 -3.39 -0.19 0.75
CA SER A 73 -3.48 -1.33 1.66
C SER A 73 -3.58 -2.65 0.89
N SER A 74 -4.44 -2.73 -0.13
CA SER A 74 -4.57 -3.92 -1.00
C SER A 74 -3.26 -4.27 -1.70
N ILE A 75 -2.52 -3.27 -2.21
CA ILE A 75 -1.20 -3.47 -2.83
C ILE A 75 -0.21 -4.01 -1.80
N ALA A 76 -0.10 -3.37 -0.63
CA ALA A 76 0.81 -3.82 0.43
C ALA A 76 0.48 -5.24 0.91
N GLN A 77 -0.81 -5.56 1.04
CA GLN A 77 -1.27 -6.89 1.44
C GLN A 77 -0.96 -7.94 0.36
N ALA A 78 -1.17 -7.64 -0.91
CA ALA A 78 -0.80 -8.52 -2.02
C ALA A 78 0.71 -8.80 -2.02
N MET A 79 1.53 -7.76 -1.87
CA MET A 79 3.00 -7.87 -1.81
C MET A 79 3.51 -8.63 -0.57
N SER A 80 2.76 -8.65 0.53
CA SER A 80 3.15 -9.41 1.73
C SER A 80 2.96 -10.92 1.59
N ARG A 81 2.12 -11.37 0.65
CA ARG A 81 1.77 -12.78 0.44
C ARG A 81 2.67 -13.41 -0.61
N ASP A 82 2.58 -12.90 -1.84
CA ASP A 82 3.26 -13.43 -3.03
C ASP A 82 3.66 -12.27 -3.96
N LEU A 83 4.13 -12.56 -5.17
CA LEU A 83 4.31 -11.52 -6.19
C LEU A 83 2.96 -10.98 -6.66
N ALA A 84 2.74 -9.69 -6.43
CA ALA A 84 1.46 -9.05 -6.72
C ALA A 84 1.25 -8.90 -8.24
N VAL A 85 0.13 -9.43 -8.74
CA VAL A 85 -0.30 -9.32 -10.13
C VAL A 85 -1.38 -8.25 -10.25
N VAL A 86 -1.29 -7.43 -11.30
CA VAL A 86 -2.17 -6.28 -11.50
C VAL A 86 -2.70 -6.17 -12.93
N ALA A 87 -3.89 -5.60 -13.05
CA ALA A 87 -4.35 -4.95 -14.27
C ALA A 87 -3.94 -3.48 -14.23
N PHE A 88 -3.21 -3.01 -15.25
CA PHE A 88 -2.77 -1.64 -15.36
C PHE A 88 -3.12 -1.10 -16.74
N ASP A 89 -3.83 0.02 -16.78
CA ASP A 89 -4.35 0.62 -18.01
C ASP A 89 -3.63 1.92 -18.43
N CYS A 90 -2.51 2.26 -17.77
CA CYS A 90 -1.77 3.54 -17.77
C CYS A 90 -2.18 4.54 -16.70
N THR A 91 -3.40 4.46 -16.19
CA THR A 91 -3.99 5.44 -15.27
C THR A 91 -4.38 4.83 -13.94
N SER A 92 -4.82 3.58 -13.94
CA SER A 92 -5.31 2.86 -12.77
C SER A 92 -4.58 1.53 -12.60
N ILE A 93 -4.38 1.12 -11.34
CA ILE A 93 -3.73 -0.15 -10.96
C ILE A 93 -4.74 -0.98 -10.18
N THR A 94 -5.29 -2.04 -10.75
CA THR A 94 -6.17 -2.96 -10.01
C THR A 94 -5.39 -4.19 -9.60
N VAL A 95 -5.30 -4.45 -8.29
CA VAL A 95 -4.73 -5.69 -7.76
C VAL A 95 -5.68 -6.86 -8.07
N LEU A 96 -5.14 -7.91 -8.68
CA LEU A 96 -5.89 -9.14 -8.96
C LEU A 96 -5.67 -10.13 -7.82
N GLU A 97 -6.43 -9.99 -6.73
CA GLU A 97 -6.20 -10.73 -5.47
C GLU A 97 -6.24 -12.26 -5.62
N SER A 98 -7.05 -12.76 -6.56
CA SER A 98 -7.15 -14.19 -6.89
C SER A 98 -6.15 -14.66 -7.95
N CYS A 99 -5.32 -13.77 -8.50
CA CYS A 99 -4.28 -14.12 -9.46
C CYS A 99 -2.91 -14.15 -8.78
N ARG A 100 -2.26 -15.32 -8.82
CA ARG A 100 -0.99 -15.57 -8.15
C ARG A 100 0.13 -15.76 -9.17
N LEU A 101 1.31 -15.28 -8.79
CA LEU A 101 2.58 -15.55 -9.43
C LEU A 101 3.56 -16.00 -8.35
N GLU A 102 4.18 -17.16 -8.54
CA GLU A 102 5.15 -17.69 -7.57
C GLU A 102 6.39 -16.80 -7.49
N GLY A 103 6.88 -16.58 -6.26
CA GLY A 103 8.07 -15.80 -5.96
C GLY A 103 7.91 -15.03 -4.65
N ARG A 104 8.88 -14.18 -4.34
CA ARG A 104 8.88 -13.40 -3.09
C ARG A 104 9.58 -12.07 -3.25
N TYR A 105 9.18 -11.12 -2.41
CA TYR A 105 9.92 -9.88 -2.25
C TYR A 105 11.06 -10.03 -1.25
N ARG A 106 12.17 -9.40 -1.56
CA ARG A 106 13.27 -9.17 -0.63
C ARG A 106 13.48 -7.67 -0.48
N PHE A 107 13.63 -7.22 0.75
CA PHE A 107 14.01 -5.84 1.01
C PHE A 107 15.49 -5.63 0.73
N VAL A 108 15.79 -4.62 -0.06
CA VAL A 108 17.13 -4.14 -0.35
C VAL A 108 17.22 -2.73 0.21
N ALA A 109 17.95 -2.59 1.31
CA ALA A 109 18.23 -1.29 1.91
C ALA A 109 18.97 -0.39 0.90
N GLY A 110 18.52 0.85 0.80
CA GLY A 110 19.12 1.90 -0.02
C GLY A 110 19.76 2.98 0.84
N ARG A 111 20.28 4.02 0.18
CA ARG A 111 20.56 5.29 0.86
C ARG A 111 19.24 5.98 1.18
N ARG A 112 19.21 6.75 2.27
CA ARG A 112 18.10 7.63 2.61
C ARG A 112 18.00 8.69 1.51
N ASP A 113 16.87 8.71 0.83
CA ASP A 113 16.60 9.65 -0.25
C ASP A 113 15.39 10.51 0.15
N GLU A 114 15.63 11.79 0.39
CA GLU A 114 14.63 12.73 0.88
C GLU A 114 14.15 13.64 -0.25
N ILE A 115 12.84 13.74 -0.37
CA ILE A 115 12.16 14.53 -1.40
C ILE A 115 11.27 15.53 -0.71
N GLN A 116 11.48 16.80 -1.05
CA GLN A 116 10.56 17.88 -0.73
C GLN A 116 10.24 18.62 -2.02
N ARG A 117 8.97 18.59 -2.43
CA ARG A 117 8.52 19.19 -3.68
C ARG A 117 7.17 19.86 -3.48
N ARG A 118 7.06 21.08 -3.99
CA ARG A 118 5.77 21.72 -4.22
C ARG A 118 5.37 21.43 -5.66
N VAL A 119 4.14 20.99 -5.84
CA VAL A 119 3.48 20.73 -7.12
C VAL A 119 2.39 21.77 -7.26
N SER A 120 2.53 22.65 -8.22
CA SER A 120 1.58 23.73 -8.51
C SER A 120 1.15 23.76 -9.98
N SER A 121 1.69 22.88 -10.80
CA SER A 121 1.32 22.74 -12.21
C SER A 121 1.46 21.29 -12.69
N ALA A 122 0.91 21.01 -13.87
CA ALA A 122 1.07 19.72 -14.54
C ALA A 122 2.54 19.43 -14.87
N GLU A 123 3.33 20.46 -15.16
CA GLU A 123 4.78 20.33 -15.40
C GLU A 123 5.52 19.96 -14.11
N ASP A 124 5.16 20.55 -12.96
CA ASP A 124 5.72 20.16 -11.67
C ASP A 124 5.38 18.69 -11.33
N ALA A 125 4.19 18.22 -11.71
CA ALA A 125 3.77 16.84 -11.51
C ALA A 125 4.46 15.86 -12.48
N ALA A 126 4.78 16.32 -13.69
CA ALA A 126 5.52 15.57 -14.71
C ALA A 126 7.03 15.56 -14.43
N ALA A 127 7.56 16.57 -13.73
CA ALA A 127 8.92 16.60 -13.23
C ALA A 127 9.09 15.50 -12.18
N SER A 128 9.53 14.34 -12.65
CA SER A 128 9.43 13.13 -11.87
C SER A 128 10.09 13.24 -10.49
N LEU A 129 9.31 12.90 -9.47
CA LEU A 129 9.78 12.80 -8.09
C LEU A 129 10.92 11.79 -7.97
N TRP A 130 10.95 10.74 -8.80
CA TRP A 130 12.01 9.70 -8.78
C TRP A 130 12.44 9.20 -10.18
N GLY A 131 12.30 10.02 -11.23
CA GLY A 131 12.71 9.69 -12.61
C GLY A 131 11.76 8.83 -13.45
N ALA A 132 10.54 8.53 -12.98
CA ALA A 132 9.47 7.90 -13.77
C ALA A 132 8.48 8.90 -14.39
N ALA A 133 8.00 8.61 -15.60
CA ALA A 133 6.85 9.31 -16.18
C ALA A 133 5.61 9.06 -15.31
N THR A 134 5.24 10.06 -14.51
CA THR A 134 4.01 10.09 -13.73
C THR A 134 2.83 10.41 -14.64
N PRO A 135 1.66 9.78 -14.44
CA PRO A 135 0.43 10.37 -14.94
C PRO A 135 0.32 11.81 -14.40
N PRO A 136 0.00 12.81 -15.24
CA PRO A 136 -0.06 14.19 -14.79
C PRO A 136 -1.10 14.33 -13.68
N LEU A 137 -0.68 14.79 -12.49
CA LEU A 137 -1.64 15.37 -11.57
C LEU A 137 -2.18 16.64 -12.24
N THR A 138 -3.48 16.68 -12.49
CA THR A 138 -4.13 17.86 -13.03
C THR A 138 -4.45 18.77 -11.85
N LEU A 139 -3.83 19.95 -11.83
CA LEU A 139 -4.07 20.99 -10.84
C LEU A 139 -4.60 22.23 -11.54
N GLU A 140 -5.66 22.82 -11.02
CA GLU A 140 -6.17 24.12 -11.47
C GLU A 140 -5.29 25.28 -10.96
N PRO A 141 -5.33 26.45 -11.61
CA PRO A 141 -4.60 27.62 -11.16
C PRO A 141 -4.91 27.97 -9.68
N GLY A 142 -3.84 28.07 -8.87
CA GLY A 142 -3.95 28.38 -7.44
C GLY A 142 -4.17 27.16 -6.53
N GLU A 143 -4.19 25.95 -7.10
CA GLU A 143 -4.04 24.71 -6.36
C GLU A 143 -2.56 24.42 -6.10
N THR A 144 -2.28 23.85 -4.93
CA THR A 144 -0.91 23.50 -4.54
C THR A 144 -0.93 22.21 -3.75
N LEU A 145 0.04 21.35 -4.02
CA LEU A 145 0.34 20.18 -3.23
C LEU A 145 1.81 20.23 -2.80
N GLU A 146 2.09 19.92 -1.55
CA GLU A 146 3.43 19.79 -1.00
C GLU A 146 3.65 18.32 -0.64
N LEU A 147 4.62 17.70 -1.32
CA LEU A 147 5.08 16.36 -1.02
C LEU A 147 6.37 16.43 -0.21
N ARG A 148 6.37 15.74 0.92
CA ARG A 148 7.56 15.36 1.67
C ARG A 148 7.63 13.84 1.70
N ALA A 149 8.72 13.25 1.25
CA ALA A 149 8.88 11.79 1.26
C ALA A 149 10.32 11.41 1.61
N ILE A 150 10.49 10.28 2.28
CA ILE A 150 11.78 9.67 2.54
C ILE A 150 11.71 8.23 2.06
N ALA A 151 12.57 7.86 1.11
CA ALA A 151 12.77 6.48 0.68
C ALA A 151 14.01 5.89 1.37
N ILE A 152 13.90 4.64 1.85
CA ILE A 152 14.98 3.94 2.57
C ILE A 152 15.45 2.66 1.87
N GLY A 153 14.81 2.28 0.77
CA GLY A 153 15.15 1.05 0.05
C GLY A 153 14.04 0.61 -0.89
N GLN A 154 14.12 -0.65 -1.30
CA GLN A 154 13.15 -1.25 -2.21
C GLN A 154 12.79 -2.66 -1.78
N GLN A 155 11.51 -3.03 -1.87
CA GLN A 155 11.12 -4.43 -1.99
C GLN A 155 11.29 -4.85 -3.45
N ARG A 156 12.05 -5.91 -3.70
CA ARG A 156 12.27 -6.44 -5.05
C ARG A 156 11.88 -7.90 -5.13
N ALA A 157 11.09 -8.22 -6.16
CA ALA A 157 10.82 -9.59 -6.55
C ALA A 157 12.12 -10.33 -6.85
N ASP A 158 12.19 -11.62 -6.51
CA ASP A 158 13.32 -12.49 -6.85
C ASP A 158 13.28 -13.01 -8.30
N VAL A 159 12.25 -12.64 -9.06
CA VAL A 159 12.12 -12.89 -10.51
C VAL A 159 12.27 -11.59 -11.32
N ALA A 160 12.88 -11.70 -12.50
CA ALA A 160 13.10 -10.55 -13.39
C ALA A 160 11.93 -10.28 -14.37
N GLY A 161 11.09 -11.30 -14.60
CA GLY A 161 9.97 -11.28 -15.53
C GLY A 161 9.00 -12.42 -15.22
N ALA A 162 7.84 -12.40 -15.86
CA ALA A 162 6.79 -13.41 -15.71
C ALA A 162 6.15 -13.68 -17.07
N SER A 163 5.63 -14.89 -17.27
CA SER A 163 4.81 -15.26 -18.42
C SER A 163 3.42 -15.71 -17.94
N ALA A 164 2.42 -15.60 -18.82
CA ALA A 164 1.05 -15.98 -18.53
C ALA A 164 0.93 -17.45 -18.08
N LYS A 165 1.83 -18.32 -18.57
CA LYS A 165 1.91 -19.74 -18.22
C LYS A 165 2.28 -20.03 -16.77
N LEU A 166 2.89 -19.06 -16.07
CA LEU A 166 3.30 -19.18 -14.67
C LEU A 166 2.26 -18.62 -13.70
N LEU A 167 1.16 -18.07 -14.22
CA LEU A 167 0.10 -17.51 -13.41
C LEU A 167 -0.88 -18.60 -12.98
N ALA A 168 -1.41 -18.48 -11.76
CA ALA A 168 -2.42 -19.40 -11.23
C ALA A 168 -3.61 -18.63 -10.63
N GLY A 169 -4.82 -19.12 -10.89
CA GLY A 169 -6.08 -18.51 -10.43
C GLY A 169 -6.71 -17.58 -11.48
N ASP A 170 -7.42 -16.54 -11.03
CA ASP A 170 -8.25 -15.67 -11.89
C ASP A 170 -7.41 -14.58 -12.58
N CYS A 171 -6.62 -14.98 -13.57
CA CYS A 171 -5.59 -14.15 -14.18
C CYS A 171 -5.94 -13.57 -15.55
N ALA A 172 -7.20 -13.70 -16.00
CA ALA A 172 -7.60 -13.29 -17.35
C ALA A 172 -7.35 -11.80 -17.67
N LYS A 173 -7.33 -10.94 -16.65
CA LYS A 173 -7.08 -9.50 -16.77
C LYS A 173 -5.65 -9.10 -16.41
N ALA A 174 -4.77 -10.07 -16.15
CA ALA A 174 -3.39 -9.78 -15.74
C ALA A 174 -2.63 -9.10 -16.87
N THR A 175 -1.98 -7.98 -16.56
CA THR A 175 -1.18 -7.22 -17.53
C THR A 175 0.27 -7.08 -17.07
N HIS A 176 0.46 -6.87 -15.76
CA HIS A 176 1.75 -6.65 -15.15
C HIS A 176 1.83 -7.38 -13.82
N PHE A 177 3.05 -7.59 -13.34
CA PHE A 177 3.30 -7.85 -11.93
C PHE A 177 4.16 -6.72 -11.35
N ILE A 178 4.07 -6.53 -10.03
CA ILE A 178 4.89 -5.56 -9.32
C ILE A 178 6.29 -6.17 -9.14
N ARG A 179 7.27 -5.72 -9.92
CA ARG A 179 8.65 -6.20 -9.80
C ARG A 179 9.36 -5.58 -8.61
N SER A 180 9.13 -4.30 -8.36
CA SER A 180 9.69 -3.63 -7.18
C SER A 180 8.77 -2.55 -6.65
N ALA A 181 8.95 -2.20 -5.37
CA ALA A 181 8.35 -1.03 -4.76
C ALA A 181 9.42 -0.28 -3.97
N ARG A 182 9.55 1.04 -4.18
CA ARG A 182 10.31 1.93 -3.30
C ARG A 182 9.60 2.03 -1.97
N ILE A 183 10.32 1.80 -0.88
CA ILE A 183 9.76 1.74 0.47
C ILE A 183 10.22 2.96 1.27
N GLY A 184 9.30 3.53 2.04
CA GLY A 184 9.58 4.70 2.85
C GLY A 184 8.37 5.24 3.61
N ALA A 185 8.38 6.55 3.82
CA ALA A 185 7.28 7.32 4.37
C ALA A 185 7.04 8.59 3.54
N TYR A 186 5.82 9.11 3.57
CA TYR A 186 5.47 10.36 2.92
C TYR A 186 4.38 11.14 3.66
N GLU A 187 4.35 12.43 3.41
CA GLU A 187 3.32 13.38 3.75
C GLU A 187 3.01 14.20 2.49
N LEU A 188 1.75 14.22 2.09
CA LEU A 188 1.21 15.03 1.00
C LEU A 188 0.17 15.96 1.61
N THR A 189 0.39 17.26 1.52
CA THR A 189 -0.54 18.28 2.03
C THR A 189 -0.84 19.30 0.96
N GLY A 190 -1.99 19.95 1.02
CA GLY A 190 -2.28 21.03 0.08
C GLY A 190 -3.76 21.28 -0.12
N ARG A 191 -4.09 21.90 -1.25
CA ARG A 191 -5.45 22.28 -1.61
C ARG A 191 -5.69 22.02 -3.09
N VAL A 192 -6.76 21.27 -3.36
CA VAL A 192 -7.31 21.01 -4.70
C VAL A 192 -8.77 21.46 -4.66
N GLY A 193 -9.14 22.39 -5.53
CA GLY A 193 -10.40 23.11 -5.47
C GLY A 193 -10.58 23.78 -4.11
N THR A 194 -11.75 23.65 -3.50
CA THR A 194 -12.04 24.15 -2.15
C THR A 194 -11.61 23.20 -1.04
N THR A 195 -11.06 22.04 -1.38
CA THR A 195 -10.79 20.95 -0.45
C THR A 195 -9.34 20.95 0.01
N LYS A 196 -9.12 20.89 1.32
CA LYS A 196 -7.80 20.58 1.89
C LYS A 196 -7.53 19.09 1.67
N HIS A 197 -6.43 18.78 0.99
CA HIS A 197 -5.94 17.42 0.84
C HIS A 197 -4.79 17.17 1.82
N GLU A 198 -4.88 16.07 2.54
CA GLU A 198 -3.85 15.60 3.45
C GLU A 198 -3.81 14.08 3.38
N SER A 199 -2.66 13.52 3.03
CA SER A 199 -2.41 12.09 2.99
C SER A 199 -1.02 11.81 3.56
N LYS A 200 -0.92 10.79 4.40
CA LYS A 200 0.33 10.42 5.07
C LYS A 200 0.44 8.91 5.12
N SER A 201 1.65 8.42 4.91
CA SER A 201 2.02 7.02 5.17
C SER A 201 3.33 6.97 5.93
N GLY A 202 3.32 6.26 7.07
CA GLY A 202 4.49 6.14 7.93
C GLY A 202 4.84 7.44 8.68
N ASP A 203 6.05 7.50 9.22
CA ASP A 203 6.56 8.64 9.97
C ASP A 203 7.96 9.03 9.47
N LEU A 204 8.03 10.21 8.83
CA LEU A 204 9.26 10.76 8.26
C LEU A 204 10.40 10.91 9.28
N THR A 205 10.08 11.14 10.56
CA THR A 205 11.09 11.39 11.62
C THR A 205 11.76 10.11 12.09
N THR A 206 11.15 8.96 11.81
CA THR A 206 11.58 7.64 12.30
C THR A 206 12.17 6.76 11.19
N CYS A 207 12.15 7.24 9.94
CA CYS A 207 12.84 6.59 8.83
C CYS A 207 14.36 6.62 9.06
N PRO A 208 15.03 5.45 9.07
CA PRO A 208 16.44 5.35 9.41
C PRO A 208 17.32 6.15 8.44
N GLY A 209 18.39 6.72 9.01
CA GLY A 209 19.45 7.42 8.28
C GLY A 209 20.32 6.49 7.43
N ASP A 210 21.24 7.10 6.68
CA ASP A 210 22.20 6.38 5.85
C ASP A 210 23.01 5.34 6.66
N GLY A 211 23.27 4.19 6.04
CA GLY A 211 24.17 3.16 6.59
C GLY A 211 23.52 2.11 7.49
N VAL A 212 22.23 2.27 7.84
CA VAL A 212 21.49 1.24 8.57
C VAL A 212 21.13 0.08 7.63
N ARG A 213 21.91 -1.00 7.68
CA ARG A 213 21.63 -2.23 6.94
C ARG A 213 20.62 -3.09 7.69
N THR A 214 19.33 -2.81 7.52
CA THR A 214 18.28 -3.73 7.97
C THR A 214 17.88 -4.69 6.85
N ARG A 215 17.50 -5.92 7.22
CA ARG A 215 16.94 -6.91 6.27
C ARG A 215 15.45 -6.71 6.00
N LEU A 216 14.80 -5.86 6.80
CA LEU A 216 13.39 -5.52 6.72
C LEU A 216 13.23 -4.01 6.92
N PRO A 217 12.28 -3.37 6.23
CA PRO A 217 11.97 -1.98 6.50
C PRO A 217 11.38 -1.85 7.92
N PRO A 218 11.73 -0.81 8.69
CA PRO A 218 11.04 -0.53 9.95
C PRO A 218 9.55 -0.32 9.72
N PRO A 219 8.66 -0.78 10.63
CA PRO A 219 7.21 -0.72 10.41
C PRO A 219 6.71 0.71 10.16
N GLN A 220 7.27 1.69 10.86
CA GLN A 220 7.02 3.12 10.69
C GLN A 220 7.44 3.72 9.33
N CYS A 221 8.25 3.01 8.53
CA CYS A 221 8.82 3.49 7.27
C CYS A 221 8.73 2.39 6.20
N SER A 222 7.58 1.71 6.15
CA SER A 222 7.33 0.53 5.31
C SER A 222 6.32 0.78 4.19
N GLY A 223 5.87 2.03 4.01
CA GLY A 223 4.90 2.39 2.99
C GLY A 223 5.49 2.37 1.58
N PRO A 224 4.82 1.75 0.59
CA PRO A 224 5.28 1.79 -0.78
C PRO A 224 5.03 3.20 -1.37
N LEU A 225 6.07 3.81 -1.93
CA LEU A 225 6.05 5.19 -2.48
C LEU A 225 5.86 5.19 -4.00
N GLN A 226 6.48 4.22 -4.66
CA GLN A 226 6.50 4.08 -6.11
C GLN A 226 6.62 2.60 -6.44
N LEU A 227 5.87 2.16 -7.44
CA LEU A 227 5.98 0.81 -7.97
C LEU A 227 6.84 0.79 -9.23
N GLU A 228 7.40 -0.37 -9.54
CA GLU A 228 7.90 -0.76 -10.85
C GLU A 228 7.06 -1.95 -11.33
N LEU A 229 6.26 -1.71 -12.36
CA LEU A 229 5.43 -2.70 -13.04
C LEU A 229 6.20 -3.26 -14.23
N VAL A 230 6.20 -4.60 -14.34
CA VAL A 230 6.77 -5.31 -15.48
C VAL A 230 5.68 -6.08 -16.19
N PRO A 231 5.60 -5.96 -17.53
CA PRO A 231 4.56 -6.63 -18.30
C PRO A 231 4.73 -8.14 -18.18
N ILE A 232 3.59 -8.83 -18.11
CA ILE A 232 3.54 -10.28 -18.16
C ILE A 232 3.60 -10.68 -19.63
N GLY A 233 4.60 -11.51 -19.97
CA GLY A 233 4.74 -12.04 -21.32
C GLY A 233 3.68 -13.09 -21.64
N PRO A 234 3.49 -13.43 -22.93
CA PRO A 234 2.62 -14.52 -23.35
C PRO A 234 3.07 -15.90 -22.82
#